data_AF-A0A3P6HE31-F1
#
_entry.id   AF-A0A3P6HE31-F1
#
_cell.length_a   1.000
_cell.length_b   1.000
_cell.length_c   1.000
_cell.angle_alpha   90.00
_cell.angle_beta   90.00
_cell.angle_gamma   90.00
#
_symmetry.space_group_name_H-M   'P 1'
#
loop_
_entity.id
_entity.type
_entity.pdbx_description
1 polymer ?
#
loop_
_entity_poly.entity_id
_entity_poly.type
_entity_poly.pdbx_seq_one_letter_code
_entity_poly.pdbx_strand_id
1 'polypeptide(L)' 'MFNYKAAPKYANAKTAVWWDMNGCPVPEGYDAGRVRPSIEGALKELGYYGPVTITAMGDL' A
#
# COMPACT_ATOMS: atom_id res chain seq x y z
N MET A 1 -11.36 -4.57 6.54
CA MET A 1 -10.01 -4.96 6.07
C MET A 1 -9.22 -5.40 7.28
N PHE A 2 -8.81 -6.67 7.37
CA PHE A 2 -8.01 -7.14 8.50
C PHE A 2 -6.56 -6.70 8.28
N ASN A 3 -6.08 -5.77 9.10
CA ASN A 3 -4.69 -5.34 9.07
C ASN A 3 -3.86 -6.27 9.97
N TYR A 4 -3.09 -7.16 9.35
CA TYR A 4 -2.19 -8.06 10.07
C TYR A 4 -0.88 -7.34 10.36
N LYS A 5 -0.48 -7.28 11.63
CA LYS A 5 0.86 -6.79 12.00
C LYS A 5 1.92 -7.75 11.46
N ALA A 6 3.06 -7.20 11.07
CA ALA A 6 4.21 -7.99 10.65
C ALA A 6 4.70 -8.88 11.80
N ALA A 7 4.82 -10.19 11.55
CA ALA A 7 5.63 -11.03 12.41
C ALA A 7 7.11 -10.59 12.31
N PRO A 8 7.95 -10.77 13.35
CA PRO A 8 9.34 -10.30 13.35
C PRO A 8 10.15 -10.73 12.12
N LYS A 9 9.94 -11.96 11.64
CA LYS A 9 10.59 -12.50 10.44
C LYS A 9 10.22 -11.79 9.12
N TYR A 10 9.13 -11.02 9.11
CA TYR A 10 8.64 -10.31 7.93
C TYR A 10 8.84 -8.79 8.01
N ALA A 11 9.35 -8.27 9.13
CA ALA A 11 9.50 -6.82 9.34
C ALA A 11 10.28 -6.12 8.21
N ASN A 12 11.32 -6.76 7.67
CA ASN A 12 12.14 -6.22 6.58
C ASN A 12 11.93 -6.96 5.24
N ALA A 13 10.88 -7.78 5.13
CA ALA A 13 10.60 -8.49 3.89
C ALA A 13 10.14 -7.52 2.79
N LYS A 14 10.42 -7.88 1.54
CA LYS A 14 9.85 -7.16 0.38
C LYS A 14 8.33 -7.28 0.43
N THR A 15 7.64 -6.15 0.27
CA THR A 15 6.18 -6.08 0.27
C THR A 15 5.69 -5.70 -1.13
N ALA A 16 4.72 -6.43 -1.64
CA ALA A 16 4.05 -6.13 -2.90
C ALA A 16 2.61 -5.68 -2.60
N VAL A 17 2.22 -4.52 -3.14
CA VAL A 17 0.86 -3.98 -3.06
C VAL A 17 0.24 -4.05 -4.44
N TRP A 18 -0.92 -4.68 -4.52
CA TRP A 18 -1.71 -4.83 -5.75
C TRP A 18 -2.95 -3.96 -5.59
N TRP A 19 -3.02 -2.89 -6.37
CA TRP A 19 -4.08 -1.90 -6.25
C TRP A 19 -4.96 -1.91 -7.51
N ASP A 20 -6.20 -2.34 -7.35
CA ASP A 20 -7.25 -2.20 -8.35
C ASP A 20 -7.84 -0.78 -8.28
N MET A 21 -7.51 0.06 -9.26
CA MET A 21 -7.98 1.44 -9.36
C MET A 21 -9.43 1.53 -9.84
N ASN A 22 -9.97 0.51 -10.50
CA ASN A 22 -11.37 0.50 -10.94
C ASN A 22 -12.30 0.30 -9.74
N GLY A 23 -11.97 -0.68 -8.89
CA GLY A 23 -12.72 -0.97 -7.67
C GLY A 23 -12.43 0.01 -6.52
N CYS A 24 -11.21 0.55 -6.46
CA CYS A 24 -10.75 1.45 -5.42
C CYS A 24 -10.06 2.71 -6.01
N PRO A 25 -10.78 3.59 -6.72
CA PRO A 25 -10.19 4.78 -7.34
C PRO A 25 -9.72 5.80 -6.29
N VAL A 26 -8.83 6.70 -6.70
CA VAL A 26 -8.54 7.91 -5.91
C VAL A 26 -9.80 8.78 -5.93
N PRO A 27 -10.32 9.23 -4.77
CA PRO A 27 -11.48 10.11 -4.75
C PRO A 27 -11.23 11.44 -5.47
N GLU A 28 -12.27 11.98 -6.10
CA GLU A 28 -12.17 13.27 -6.78
C GLU A 28 -11.73 14.39 -5.81
N GLY A 29 -10.87 15.29 -6.28
CA GLY A 29 -10.31 16.38 -5.47
C GLY A 29 -9.18 15.98 -4.53
N TYR A 30 -8.80 14.69 -4.47
CA TYR A 30 -7.63 14.23 -3.72
C TYR A 30 -6.37 14.19 -4.58
N ASP A 31 -5.24 14.52 -3.96
CA ASP A 31 -3.92 14.43 -4.58
C ASP A 31 -3.48 12.97 -4.72
N ALA A 32 -3.48 12.46 -5.96
CA ALA A 32 -3.03 11.11 -6.28
C ALA A 32 -1.56 10.85 -5.87
N GLY A 33 -0.73 11.90 -5.79
CA GLY A 33 0.65 11.82 -5.29
C GLY A 33 0.74 11.35 -3.84
N ARG A 34 -0.34 11.44 -3.06
CA ARG A 34 -0.39 10.98 -1.66
C ARG A 34 -0.66 9.49 -1.49
N VAL A 35 -1.12 8.79 -2.53
CA VAL A 35 -1.48 7.38 -2.42
C VAL A 35 -0.29 6.53 -1.95
N ARG A 36 0.87 6.68 -2.60
CA ARG A 36 2.07 5.92 -2.24
C ARG A 36 2.54 6.22 -0.80
N PRO A 37 2.76 7.49 -0.40
CA PRO A 37 3.12 7.81 0.99
C PRO A 37 2.12 7.28 2.03
N SER A 38 0.81 7.32 1.73
CA SER A 38 -0.22 6.79 2.62
C SER A 38 -0.12 5.27 2.78
N ILE A 39 0.10 4.53 1.68
CA ILE A 39 0.30 3.07 1.72
C ILE A 39 1.56 2.71 2.51
N GLU A 40 2.69 3.38 2.22
CA GLU A 40 3.95 3.13 2.92
C GLU A 40 3.86 3.47 4.42
N GLY A 41 3.17 4.55 4.78
CA GLY A 41 2.89 4.92 6.17
C GLY A 41 2.08 3.85 6.90
N ALA A 42 0.98 3.39 6.30
CA ALA A 42 0.14 2.33 6.88
C ALA A 42 0.91 1.01 7.07
N LEU A 43 1.72 0.61 6.07
CA LEU A 43 2.59 -0.57 6.17
C LEU A 43 3.60 -0.43 7.32
N LYS A 44 4.19 0.75 7.49
CA LYS A 44 5.14 1.04 8.57
C LYS A 44 4.49 0.95 9.95
N GLU A 45 3.26 1.47 10.11
CA GLU A 45 2.48 1.34 11.36
C GLU A 45 2.16 -0.11 11.71
N LEU A 46 2.06 -0.97 10.70
CA LEU A 46 1.86 -2.41 10.87
C LEU A 46 3.16 -3.19 11.08
N GLY A 47 4.32 -2.54 11.05
CA GLY A 47 5.62 -3.16 11.28
C GLY A 47 6.32 -3.69 10.02
N TYR A 48 5.84 -3.33 8.83
CA TYR A 48 6.51 -3.62 7.57
C TYR A 48 7.42 -2.44 7.18
N TYR A 49 8.72 -2.64 7.35
CA TYR A 49 9.78 -1.64 7.10
C TYR A 49 10.61 -1.96 5.85
N GLY A 50 10.37 -3.11 5.21
CA GLY A 50 11.07 -3.51 4.00
C GLY A 50 10.66 -2.71 2.76
N PRO A 51 11.34 -2.93 1.62
CA PRO A 51 11.02 -2.25 0.37
C PRO A 51 9.58 -2.56 -0.10
N VAL A 52 8.89 -1.53 -0.59
CA VAL A 52 7.51 -1.63 -1.10
C VAL A 52 7.49 -1.45 -2.61
N THR A 53 6.90 -2.42 -3.32
CA THR A 53 6.56 -2.31 -4.73
C THR A 53 5.04 -2.17 -4.84
N ILE A 54 4.57 -1.13 -5.52
CA ILE A 54 3.14 -0.91 -5.75
C ILE A 54 2.86 -1.11 -7.24
N THR A 55 1.94 -2.02 -7.54
CA THR A 55 1.42 -2.24 -8.89
C THR A 55 -0.03 -1.79 -8.88
N ALA A 56 -0.34 -0.80 -9.73
CA ALA A 56 -1.69 -0.32 -9.93
C ALA A 56 -2.23 -0.89 -11.25
N MET A 57 -3.48 -1.36 -11.23
CA MET A 57 -4.18 -1.93 -12.38
C MET A 57 -5.52 -1.22 -12.49
N GLY A 58 -5.92 -0.85 -13.71
CA GLY A 58 -7.19 -0.22 -13.99
C GLY A 58 -7.41 -0.14 -15.49
N ASP A 59 -8.65 0.11 -15.87
CA ASP A 59 -9.00 0.37 -17.26
C ASP A 59 -8.67 1.82 -17.60
N LEU A 60 -8.35 2.07 -18.88
CA LEU A 60 -8.04 3.40 -19.40
C LEU A 60 -9.32 4.10 -19.92
#